data_AF-A0A2V9JA91-F1
#
_entry.id   AF-A0A2V9JA91-F1
#
_cell.length_a   1.000
_cell.length_b   1.000
_cell.length_c   1.000
_cell.angle_alpha   90.00
_cell.angle_beta   90.00
_cell.angle_gamma   90.00
#
_symmetry.space_group_name_H-M   'P 1'
#
loop_
_entity.id
_entity.type
_entity.pdbx_description
1 polymer ?
#
loop_
_entity_poly.entity_id
_entity_poly.type
_entity_poly.pdbx_seq_one_letter_code
_entity_poly.pdbx_strand_id
1 'polypeptide(L)'
;PSSLASGINVPAGTPGVARNADGSIAISNNTAANVDARVPVQYLGLANSRGQFATQFGSSIYNSLQATISHQYSSGLYFQGAYTFSKSIDNSSGSSFQDELNGNSRWGDLFSNRSNRGLSDFDRTHRLSVSYQYELPFARWAGVANQGFGRLAHGWSILGLTTFQSGTPFLIIDSGALILEDPESQNGTNFATLAPGKTLADVLTTGSVKSRIGNFVDLSAFAAGGNCVNDQNEVVSASDASCTGYTSVGNISRNRFRGPFQQNWDMSVIKRTKITEGSSLEFRAEFFNIWNHPAFQSRRRRVRTTGITGSWMWPAEIRRFSPRLTGRGSFSSR
;
A
#
# COMPACT_ATOMS: atom_id res chain seq x y z
N PRO A 1 -16.93 6.62 -37.09
CA PRO A 1 -15.83 7.19 -36.30
C PRO A 1 -15.94 8.72 -36.30
N SER A 2 -16.25 9.34 -35.15
CA SER A 2 -16.33 10.81 -35.08
C SER A 2 -14.97 11.40 -35.42
N SER A 3 -14.92 12.23 -36.45
CA SER A 3 -13.71 12.89 -36.92
C SER A 3 -13.14 13.78 -35.81
N LEU A 4 -11.96 13.46 -35.28
CA LEU A 4 -11.22 14.44 -34.49
C LEU A 4 -10.69 15.53 -35.44
N ALA A 5 -10.71 16.77 -34.95
CA ALA A 5 -10.56 18.02 -35.68
C ALA A 5 -9.60 17.99 -36.89
N SER A 6 -9.98 18.66 -37.98
CA SER A 6 -9.10 18.91 -39.12
C SER A 6 -7.86 19.71 -38.68
N GLY A 7 -6.66 19.28 -39.09
CA GLY A 7 -5.42 20.00 -38.81
C GLY A 7 -4.52 19.40 -37.72
N ILE A 8 -4.89 18.26 -37.14
CA ILE A 8 -4.01 17.51 -36.24
C ILE A 8 -2.85 16.91 -37.07
N ASN A 9 -1.62 17.33 -36.80
CA ASN A 9 -0.40 16.77 -37.35
C ASN A 9 0.05 15.57 -36.52
N VAL A 10 -0.02 14.37 -37.11
CA VAL A 10 0.40 13.10 -36.50
C VAL A 10 1.37 12.43 -37.47
N PRO A 11 2.51 11.90 -37.00
CA PRO A 11 3.45 11.18 -37.87
C PRO A 11 2.76 10.09 -38.71
N ALA A 12 3.18 9.96 -39.96
CA ALA A 12 2.68 8.90 -40.83
C ALA A 12 3.08 7.52 -40.26
N GLY A 13 2.13 6.57 -40.22
CA GLY A 13 2.36 5.23 -39.70
C GLY A 13 2.16 5.08 -38.19
N THR A 14 1.67 6.11 -37.48
CA THR A 14 1.27 5.98 -36.07
C THR A 14 0.22 4.87 -35.91
N PRO A 15 0.47 3.85 -35.06
CA PRO A 15 -0.46 2.75 -34.86
C PRO A 15 -1.86 3.23 -34.44
N GLY A 16 -2.88 2.71 -35.11
CA GLY A 16 -4.27 3.00 -34.77
C GLY A 16 -4.81 4.33 -35.27
N VAL A 17 -4.07 5.03 -36.13
CA VAL A 17 -4.44 6.32 -36.69
C VAL A 17 -4.58 6.18 -38.20
N ALA A 18 -5.76 6.52 -38.73
CA ALA A 18 -6.03 6.60 -40.16
C ALA A 18 -6.45 8.02 -40.53
N ARG A 19 -5.84 8.60 -41.57
CA ARG A 19 -6.25 9.91 -42.10
C ARG A 19 -7.28 9.69 -43.21
N ASN A 20 -8.45 10.29 -43.06
CA ASN A 20 -9.51 10.29 -44.05
C ASN A 20 -9.17 11.23 -45.21
N ALA A 21 -9.87 11.07 -46.34
CA ALA A 21 -9.67 11.87 -47.54
C ALA A 21 -9.98 13.37 -47.33
N ASP A 22 -10.85 13.70 -46.37
CA ASP A 22 -11.18 15.06 -45.95
C ASP A 22 -10.13 15.68 -45.00
N GLY A 23 -9.04 14.96 -44.70
CA GLY A 23 -7.98 15.39 -43.80
C GLY A 23 -8.28 15.18 -42.32
N SER A 24 -9.48 14.70 -41.95
CA SER A 24 -9.80 14.28 -40.59
C SER A 24 -9.06 13.00 -40.19
N ILE A 25 -8.97 12.74 -38.89
CA ILE A 25 -8.31 11.55 -38.36
C ILE A 25 -9.36 10.64 -37.72
N ALA A 26 -9.31 9.35 -38.08
CA ALA A 26 -10.02 8.27 -37.43
C ALA A 26 -9.04 7.46 -36.57
N ILE A 27 -9.46 7.13 -35.34
CA ILE A 27 -8.67 6.35 -34.40
C ILE A 27 -9.36 5.00 -34.20
N SER A 28 -8.67 3.91 -34.49
CA SER A 28 -9.24 2.55 -34.45
C SER A 28 -8.90 1.80 -33.17
N ASN A 29 -7.82 2.15 -32.48
CA ASN A 29 -7.44 1.60 -31.19
C ASN A 29 -6.58 2.59 -30.40
N ASN A 30 -6.61 2.46 -29.07
CA ASN A 30 -5.87 3.32 -28.16
C ASN A 30 -4.45 2.77 -27.92
N THR A 31 -3.40 3.55 -28.22
CA THR A 31 -2.01 3.15 -28.02
C THR A 31 -1.17 4.30 -27.46
N ALA A 32 -0.05 4.00 -26.81
CA ALA A 32 0.85 5.03 -26.29
C ALA A 32 1.42 5.93 -27.40
N ALA A 33 1.51 5.40 -28.63
CA ALA A 33 2.01 6.14 -29.79
C ALA A 33 0.99 7.14 -30.36
N ASN A 34 -0.30 6.96 -30.10
CA ASN A 34 -1.36 7.81 -30.66
C ASN A 34 -2.00 8.77 -29.65
N VAL A 35 -1.42 8.95 -28.47
CA VAL A 35 -1.90 9.89 -27.44
C VAL A 35 -2.06 11.30 -28.03
N ASP A 36 -1.06 11.82 -28.75
CA ASP A 36 -1.10 13.17 -29.34
C ASP A 36 -2.18 13.35 -30.41
N ALA A 37 -2.69 12.25 -31.00
CA ALA A 37 -3.77 12.27 -31.98
C ALA A 37 -5.17 12.33 -31.33
N ARG A 38 -5.25 12.00 -30.03
CA ARG A 38 -6.49 11.93 -29.24
C ARG A 38 -6.83 13.23 -28.53
N VAL A 39 -5.93 14.21 -28.57
CA VAL A 39 -6.12 15.54 -27.99
C VAL A 39 -6.70 16.46 -29.06
N PRO A 40 -7.86 17.12 -28.82
CA PRO A 40 -8.58 17.87 -29.85
C PRO A 40 -7.92 19.17 -30.31
N VAL A 41 -6.85 19.63 -29.63
CA VAL A 41 -6.19 20.92 -29.92
C VAL A 41 -4.68 20.71 -30.06
N GLN A 42 -4.10 21.23 -31.14
CA GLN A 42 -2.65 21.30 -31.31
C GLN A 42 -2.13 22.69 -31.00
N TYR A 43 -1.13 22.77 -30.13
CA TYR A 43 -0.42 24.01 -29.83
C TYR A 43 0.93 24.01 -30.56
N LEU A 44 1.15 24.99 -31.43
CA LEU A 44 2.38 25.09 -32.21
C LEU A 44 3.61 25.18 -31.28
N GLY A 45 4.51 24.20 -31.36
CA GLY A 45 5.75 24.15 -30.57
C GLY A 45 5.65 23.45 -29.21
N LEU A 46 4.49 22.91 -28.82
CA LEU A 46 4.32 22.07 -27.63
C LEU A 46 3.82 20.68 -28.03
N ALA A 47 4.29 19.63 -27.34
CA ALA A 47 3.71 18.30 -27.49
C ALA A 47 2.31 18.28 -26.85
N ASN A 48 1.29 17.88 -27.61
CA ASN A 48 -0.13 18.01 -27.22
C ASN A 48 -0.48 17.23 -25.95
N SER A 49 0.17 16.09 -25.72
CA SER A 49 -0.04 15.24 -24.54
C SER A 49 0.78 15.64 -23.30
N ARG A 50 1.63 16.68 -23.40
CA ARG A 50 2.63 17.03 -22.37
C ARG A 50 2.40 18.37 -21.69
N GLY A 51 1.49 19.20 -22.20
CA GLY A 51 1.08 20.43 -21.53
C GLY A 51 0.07 20.10 -20.43
N GLN A 52 0.39 20.36 -19.17
CA GLN A 52 -0.52 20.13 -18.05
C GLN A 52 -0.84 21.44 -17.32
N PHE A 53 -2.14 21.75 -17.19
CA PHE A 53 -2.61 22.78 -16.25
C PHE A 53 -2.92 22.11 -14.91
N ALA A 54 -1.96 22.16 -13.98
CA ALA A 54 -2.15 21.62 -12.65
C ALA A 54 -2.93 22.61 -11.78
N THR A 55 -4.06 22.15 -11.23
CA THR A 55 -4.86 22.87 -10.25
C THR A 55 -4.95 22.08 -8.96
N GLN A 56 -4.80 22.74 -7.80
CA GLN A 56 -4.77 22.06 -6.50
C GLN A 56 -6.17 21.99 -5.89
N PHE A 57 -6.93 20.96 -6.28
CA PHE A 57 -8.24 20.64 -5.69
C PHE A 57 -8.16 19.50 -4.67
N GLY A 58 -7.08 19.42 -3.90
CA GLY A 58 -6.87 18.40 -2.88
C GLY A 58 -7.93 18.46 -1.77
N SER A 59 -8.50 17.32 -1.41
CA SER A 59 -9.45 17.21 -0.29
C SER A 59 -9.18 15.92 0.47
N SER A 60 -8.98 16.04 1.78
CA SER A 60 -8.76 14.91 2.69
C SER A 60 -9.65 15.02 3.93
N ILE A 61 -10.06 13.87 4.45
CA ILE A 61 -10.77 13.76 5.74
C ILE A 61 -10.16 12.60 6.51
N TYR A 62 -9.78 12.87 7.76
CA TYR A 62 -9.25 11.88 8.69
C TYR A 62 -10.15 11.81 9.93
N ASN A 63 -10.64 10.62 10.26
CA ASN A 63 -11.36 10.35 11.50
C ASN A 63 -10.60 9.28 12.28
N SER A 64 -10.48 9.44 13.60
CA SER A 64 -9.83 8.42 14.43
C SER A 64 -10.44 8.31 15.82
N LEU A 65 -10.47 7.09 16.33
CA LEU A 65 -10.63 6.76 17.74
C LEU A 65 -9.30 6.25 18.25
N GLN A 66 -8.86 6.77 19.39
CA GLN A 66 -7.63 6.33 20.05
C GLN A 66 -7.96 5.94 21.49
N ALA A 67 -7.54 4.75 21.89
CA ALA A 67 -7.72 4.23 23.23
C ALA A 67 -6.38 3.74 23.76
N THR A 68 -6.05 4.15 24.98
CA THR A 68 -4.83 3.72 25.67
C THR A 68 -5.22 3.13 27.01
N ILE A 69 -4.69 1.94 27.28
CA ILE A 69 -4.76 1.29 28.58
C ILE A 69 -3.35 1.17 29.12
N SER A 70 -3.16 1.56 30.38
CA SER A 70 -1.90 1.42 31.08
C SER A 70 -2.14 0.77 32.43
N HIS A 71 -1.30 -0.20 32.74
CA HIS A 71 -1.20 -0.79 34.06
C HIS A 71 0.19 -0.45 34.60
N GLN A 72 0.20 0.37 35.65
CA GLN A 72 1.43 0.70 36.35
C GLN A 72 2.02 -0.55 37.01
N TYR A 73 3.32 -0.53 37.28
CA TYR A 73 4.03 -1.69 37.79
C TYR A 73 3.41 -2.21 39.09
N SER A 74 2.78 -3.39 39.05
CA SER A 74 2.20 -4.03 40.23
C SER A 74 2.35 -5.54 40.13
N SER A 75 2.73 -6.17 41.24
CA SER A 75 2.95 -7.63 41.35
C SER A 75 3.87 -8.20 40.26
N GLY A 76 4.87 -7.41 39.83
CA GLY A 76 5.84 -7.82 38.80
C GLY A 76 5.39 -7.55 37.36
N LEU A 77 4.19 -7.00 37.11
CA LEU A 77 3.67 -6.74 35.77
C LEU A 77 3.53 -5.24 35.49
N TYR A 78 4.12 -4.83 34.36
CA TYR A 78 3.81 -3.59 33.67
C TYR A 78 3.27 -3.90 32.28
N PHE A 79 2.27 -3.12 31.86
CA PHE A 79 1.68 -3.25 30.53
C PHE A 79 1.14 -1.91 30.05
N GLN A 80 1.30 -1.63 28.76
CA GLN A 80 0.65 -0.55 28.07
C GLN A 80 0.17 -1.03 26.70
N GLY A 81 -1.11 -0.82 26.44
CA GLY A 81 -1.73 -1.07 25.14
C GLY A 81 -2.25 0.24 24.57
N ALA A 82 -1.89 0.55 23.32
CA ALA A 82 -2.41 1.67 22.56
C ALA A 82 -3.09 1.14 21.29
N TYR A 83 -4.35 1.47 21.11
CA TYR A 83 -5.15 1.10 19.97
C TYR A 83 -5.64 2.35 19.24
N THR A 84 -5.41 2.38 17.93
CA THR A 84 -5.91 3.42 17.03
C THR A 84 -6.80 2.76 15.99
N PHE A 85 -8.05 3.18 15.95
CA PHE A 85 -8.94 2.95 14.82
C PHE A 85 -8.98 4.23 14.00
N SER A 86 -8.67 4.18 12.72
CA SER A 86 -8.70 5.38 11.87
C SER A 86 -9.24 5.13 10.48
N LYS A 87 -9.68 6.21 9.84
CA LYS A 87 -10.08 6.20 8.44
C LYS A 87 -9.70 7.52 7.80
N SER A 88 -8.76 7.45 6.86
CA SER A 88 -8.28 8.53 6.02
C SER A 88 -8.78 8.34 4.60
N ILE A 89 -9.46 9.37 4.08
CA ILE A 89 -9.96 9.41 2.71
C ILE A 89 -9.41 10.66 2.05
N ASP A 90 -8.86 10.52 0.85
CA ASP A 90 -8.43 11.64 0.01
C ASP A 90 -8.68 11.35 -1.47
N ASN A 91 -8.61 12.39 -2.29
CA ASN A 91 -8.61 12.28 -3.75
C ASN A 91 -7.20 12.09 -4.34
N SER A 92 -6.16 12.37 -3.57
CA SER A 92 -4.76 12.18 -3.94
C SER A 92 -3.90 12.15 -2.66
N SER A 93 -3.02 11.15 -2.51
CA SER A 93 -2.07 11.07 -1.38
C SER A 93 -0.63 11.41 -1.76
N GLY A 94 -0.37 11.89 -3.00
CA GLY A 94 0.97 12.20 -3.50
C GLY A 94 1.02 13.54 -4.24
N SER A 95 2.13 13.77 -4.93
CA SER A 95 2.34 14.92 -5.79
C SER A 95 2.46 14.48 -7.25
N SER A 96 2.19 15.39 -8.19
CA SER A 96 2.49 15.23 -9.61
C SER A 96 4.00 15.26 -9.92
N PHE A 97 4.83 15.69 -8.96
CA PHE A 97 6.28 15.87 -9.09
C PHE A 97 7.11 14.81 -8.34
N GLN A 98 6.52 13.66 -8.02
CA GLN A 98 7.14 12.57 -7.25
C GLN A 98 7.60 13.01 -5.84
N ASP A 99 6.80 12.71 -4.82
CA ASP A 99 7.26 12.72 -3.42
C ASP A 99 7.87 11.34 -3.09
N GLU A 100 9.05 11.30 -2.45
CA GLU A 100 9.75 10.08 -2.03
C GLU A 100 8.88 9.13 -1.18
N LEU A 101 7.88 9.67 -0.46
CA LEU A 101 7.02 8.88 0.43
C LEU A 101 5.78 8.30 -0.26
N ASN A 102 5.31 8.90 -1.35
CA ASN A 102 3.99 8.60 -1.95
C ASN A 102 3.99 8.41 -3.47
N GLY A 103 5.09 8.74 -4.16
CA GLY A 103 5.23 8.65 -5.61
C GLY A 103 4.27 9.55 -6.40
N ASN A 104 4.15 9.31 -7.71
CA ASN A 104 3.36 10.15 -8.62
C ASN A 104 1.85 9.98 -8.44
N SER A 105 1.11 11.04 -8.10
CA SER A 105 -0.36 10.98 -8.07
C SER A 105 -0.93 10.48 -9.38
N ARG A 106 -1.81 9.48 -9.30
CA ARG A 106 -2.57 8.98 -10.46
C ARG A 106 -4.03 9.30 -10.27
N TRP A 107 -4.63 9.73 -11.36
CA TRP A 107 -6.05 10.02 -11.46
C TRP A 107 -6.66 9.01 -12.43
N GLY A 108 -7.84 8.52 -12.08
CA GLY A 108 -8.61 7.67 -12.97
C GLY A 108 -9.35 8.52 -13.98
N ASP A 109 -10.38 9.20 -13.50
CA ASP A 109 -11.17 10.15 -14.27
C ASP A 109 -10.62 11.57 -14.04
N LEU A 110 -10.15 12.21 -15.11
CA LEU A 110 -9.57 13.56 -15.06
C LEU A 110 -10.64 14.67 -15.08
N PHE A 111 -11.86 14.35 -15.53
CA PHE A 111 -12.96 15.31 -15.66
C PHE A 111 -13.72 15.49 -14.35
N SER A 112 -13.63 14.51 -13.43
CA SER A 112 -14.21 14.59 -12.10
C SER A 112 -13.19 14.30 -11.01
N ASN A 113 -12.79 15.33 -10.27
CA ASN A 113 -11.94 15.14 -9.09
C ASN A 113 -12.64 14.28 -8.00
N ARG A 114 -13.98 14.26 -7.97
CA ARG A 114 -14.76 13.52 -6.96
C ARG A 114 -14.66 12.01 -7.14
N SER A 115 -14.53 11.50 -8.37
CA SER A 115 -14.43 10.06 -8.66
C SER A 115 -13.07 9.48 -8.25
N ASN A 116 -12.05 10.32 -8.06
CA ASN A 116 -10.73 9.92 -7.54
C ASN A 116 -10.70 9.72 -6.02
N ARG A 117 -11.79 10.06 -5.30
CA ARG A 117 -11.84 9.99 -3.85
C ARG A 117 -11.86 8.53 -3.37
N GLY A 118 -10.88 8.18 -2.55
CA GLY A 118 -10.68 6.82 -2.04
C GLY A 118 -9.90 6.81 -0.72
N LEU A 119 -9.57 5.62 -0.24
CA LEU A 119 -8.72 5.51 0.96
C LEU A 119 -7.35 6.13 0.69
N SER A 120 -6.83 6.89 1.65
CA SER A 120 -5.47 7.43 1.56
C SER A 120 -4.45 6.29 1.47
N ASP A 121 -3.36 6.50 0.74
CA ASP A 121 -2.32 5.48 0.57
C ASP A 121 -1.69 5.01 1.90
N PHE A 122 -1.65 5.91 2.88
CA PHE A 122 -1.09 5.69 4.21
C PHE A 122 -2.14 5.27 5.25
N ASP A 123 -3.40 5.07 4.83
CA ASP A 123 -4.46 4.69 5.75
C ASP A 123 -4.19 3.32 6.42
N ARG A 124 -4.32 3.28 7.74
CA ARG A 124 -4.19 2.06 8.55
C ARG A 124 -5.39 1.97 9.49
N THR A 125 -6.41 1.21 9.08
CA THR A 125 -7.70 1.19 9.80
C THR A 125 -7.59 0.76 11.24
N HIS A 126 -6.79 -0.26 11.52
CA HIS A 126 -6.51 -0.73 12.86
C HIS A 126 -5.01 -0.73 13.09
N ARG A 127 -4.57 -0.16 14.21
CA ARG A 127 -3.21 -0.27 14.71
C ARG A 127 -3.25 -0.51 16.22
N LEU A 128 -2.72 -1.64 16.65
CA LEU A 128 -2.54 -2.00 18.05
C LEU A 128 -1.04 -2.08 18.33
N SER A 129 -0.59 -1.39 19.38
CA SER A 129 0.77 -1.50 19.90
C SER A 129 0.69 -1.84 21.38
N VAL A 130 1.36 -2.91 21.76
CA VAL A 130 1.32 -3.46 23.12
C VAL A 130 2.75 -3.65 23.60
N SER A 131 3.10 -2.95 24.67
CA SER A 131 4.35 -3.15 25.41
C SER A 131 4.04 -3.79 26.76
N TYR A 132 4.83 -4.76 27.15
CA TYR A 132 4.70 -5.43 28.45
C TYR A 132 6.06 -5.80 29.01
N GLN A 133 6.14 -5.75 30.34
CA GLN A 133 7.26 -6.27 31.10
C GLN A 133 6.70 -7.08 32.25
N TYR A 134 7.13 -8.33 32.36
CA TYR A 134 6.72 -9.21 33.44
C TYR A 134 7.92 -9.85 34.11
N GLU A 135 8.10 -9.59 35.41
CA GLU A 135 9.02 -10.32 36.27
C GLU A 135 8.42 -11.68 36.61
N LEU A 136 9.08 -12.73 36.15
CA LEU A 136 8.63 -14.10 36.31
C LEU A 136 8.95 -14.58 37.74
N PRO A 137 7.94 -14.95 38.54
CA PRO A 137 8.15 -15.42 39.90
C PRO A 137 8.48 -16.92 39.91
N PHE A 138 9.41 -17.38 39.06
CA PHE A 138 9.78 -18.80 38.94
C PHE A 138 10.15 -19.43 40.28
N ALA A 139 10.86 -18.70 41.14
CA ALA A 139 11.20 -19.17 42.47
C ALA A 139 9.97 -19.42 43.36
N ARG A 140 8.89 -18.64 43.21
CA ARG A 140 7.61 -18.89 43.90
C ARG A 140 6.86 -20.05 43.26
N TRP A 141 6.79 -20.11 41.93
CA TRP A 141 6.11 -21.20 41.21
C TRP A 141 6.76 -22.56 41.45
N ALA A 142 8.09 -22.63 41.51
CA ALA A 142 8.84 -23.86 41.76
C ALA A 142 8.99 -24.19 43.25
N GLY A 143 8.45 -23.39 44.18
CA GLY A 143 8.54 -23.63 45.63
C GLY A 143 9.96 -23.53 46.21
N VAL A 144 10.95 -23.09 45.43
CA VAL A 144 12.37 -23.01 45.82
C VAL A 144 12.79 -21.63 46.30
N ALA A 145 11.83 -20.72 46.51
CA ALA A 145 12.09 -19.34 46.97
C ALA A 145 12.95 -19.28 48.24
N ASN A 146 12.85 -20.28 49.12
CA ASN A 146 13.57 -20.36 50.39
C ASN A 146 14.73 -21.38 50.39
N GLN A 147 15.06 -21.99 49.24
CA GLN A 147 16.12 -23.01 49.13
C GLN A 147 17.40 -22.39 48.53
N GLY A 148 18.57 -22.94 48.82
CA GLY A 148 19.88 -22.40 48.39
C GLY A 148 20.03 -22.22 46.86
N PHE A 149 19.27 -22.98 46.07
CA PHE A 149 19.20 -22.85 44.61
C PHE A 149 18.22 -21.75 44.11
N GLY A 150 17.46 -21.10 44.99
CA GLY A 150 16.52 -20.04 44.66
C GLY A 150 17.16 -18.87 43.90
N ARG A 151 18.46 -18.60 44.11
CA ARG A 151 19.23 -17.57 43.38
C ARG A 151 19.23 -17.77 41.86
N LEU A 152 19.13 -19.01 41.37
CA LEU A 152 19.02 -19.32 39.94
C LEU A 152 17.58 -19.19 39.41
N ALA A 153 16.58 -19.27 40.28
CA ALA A 153 15.16 -19.15 39.94
C ALA A 153 14.65 -17.70 40.03
N HIS A 154 15.38 -16.79 40.67
CA HIS A 154 15.02 -15.37 40.73
C HIS A 154 15.61 -14.53 39.58
N GLY A 155 15.03 -13.34 39.38
CA GLY A 155 15.59 -12.29 38.52
C GLY A 155 15.28 -12.46 37.02
N TRP A 156 14.36 -13.35 36.66
CA TRP A 156 13.89 -13.48 35.29
C TRP A 156 12.81 -12.43 35.01
N SER A 157 12.93 -11.75 33.87
CA SER A 157 11.90 -10.89 33.32
C SER A 157 11.74 -11.10 31.82
N ILE A 158 10.51 -11.00 31.35
CA ILE A 158 10.18 -10.95 29.94
C ILE A 158 9.77 -9.52 29.62
N LEU A 159 10.32 -8.98 28.54
CA LEU A 159 9.85 -7.76 27.91
C LEU A 159 9.33 -8.12 26.53
N GLY A 160 8.24 -7.49 26.11
CA GLY A 160 7.71 -7.69 24.78
C GLY A 160 7.13 -6.42 24.20
N LEU A 161 7.28 -6.30 22.89
CA LEU A 161 6.61 -5.32 22.05
C LEU A 161 5.89 -6.06 20.93
N THR A 162 4.58 -5.94 20.91
CA THR A 162 3.73 -6.55 19.89
C THR A 162 3.00 -5.46 19.15
N THR A 163 3.05 -5.51 17.82
CA THR A 163 2.32 -4.58 16.96
C THR A 163 1.47 -5.35 15.97
N PHE A 164 0.21 -4.96 15.86
CA PHE A 164 -0.70 -5.42 14.82
C PHE A 164 -1.18 -4.22 14.04
N GLN A 165 -1.18 -4.32 12.72
CA GLN A 165 -1.72 -3.26 11.88
C GLN A 165 -2.38 -3.78 10.62
N SER A 166 -3.45 -3.11 10.21
CA SER A 166 -4.11 -3.36 8.92
C SER A 166 -3.14 -3.15 7.76
N GLY A 167 -3.31 -3.87 6.65
CA GLY A 167 -2.51 -3.66 5.45
C GLY A 167 -2.75 -2.28 4.83
N THR A 168 -1.75 -1.80 4.08
CA THR A 168 -1.90 -0.56 3.29
C THR A 168 -2.88 -0.77 2.16
N PRO A 169 -3.71 0.24 1.84
CA PRO A 169 -4.45 0.26 0.60
C PRO A 169 -3.51 0.25 -0.61
N PHE A 170 -3.98 -0.32 -1.71
CA PHE A 170 -3.29 -0.27 -2.99
C PHE A 170 -4.26 -0.06 -4.13
N LEU A 171 -3.76 0.59 -5.18
CA LEU A 171 -4.47 0.85 -6.42
C LEU A 171 -4.24 -0.28 -7.42
N ILE A 172 -5.22 -0.54 -8.27
CA ILE A 172 -5.07 -1.41 -9.44
C ILE A 172 -5.22 -0.53 -10.67
N ILE A 173 -4.24 -0.61 -11.57
CA ILE A 173 -4.16 0.14 -12.81
C ILE A 173 -4.21 -0.80 -14.01
N ASP A 174 -4.87 -0.35 -15.06
CA ASP A 174 -4.82 -0.98 -16.36
C ASP A 174 -3.72 -0.35 -17.22
N SER A 175 -2.82 -1.19 -17.73
CA SER A 175 -1.74 -0.71 -18.63
C SER A 175 -2.19 -0.58 -20.08
N GLY A 176 -3.36 -1.12 -20.43
CA GLY A 176 -4.01 -0.92 -21.73
C GLY A 176 -4.98 0.27 -21.75
N ALA A 177 -5.47 0.71 -20.59
CA ALA A 177 -6.30 1.92 -20.50
C ALA A 177 -5.42 3.16 -20.45
N LEU A 178 -5.40 3.91 -21.56
CA LEU A 178 -4.59 5.13 -21.67
C LEU A 178 -5.41 6.39 -21.45
N ILE A 179 -5.02 7.22 -20.47
CA ILE A 179 -5.54 8.58 -20.26
C ILE A 179 -5.14 9.53 -21.40
N LEU A 180 -5.86 10.67 -21.52
CA LEU A 180 -5.65 11.71 -22.53
C LEU A 180 -4.34 12.50 -22.33
N GLU A 181 -3.82 12.53 -21.10
CA GLU A 181 -2.59 13.21 -20.72
C GLU A 181 -1.58 12.16 -20.25
N ASP A 182 -0.29 12.28 -20.62
CA ASP A 182 0.77 11.45 -20.02
C ASP A 182 1.71 12.35 -19.22
N PRO A 183 1.44 12.58 -17.92
CA PRO A 183 2.43 13.22 -17.06
C PRO A 183 3.69 12.36 -17.08
N GLU A 184 4.87 12.98 -17.23
CA GLU A 184 6.15 12.27 -17.28
C GLU A 184 6.20 11.15 -16.21
N SER A 185 6.55 9.92 -16.64
CA SER A 185 6.62 8.69 -15.83
C SER A 185 5.31 7.91 -15.60
N GLN A 186 4.17 8.29 -16.20
CA GLN A 186 2.91 7.55 -16.01
C GLN A 186 2.60 6.50 -17.09
N ASN A 187 3.22 6.59 -18.27
CA ASN A 187 2.95 5.73 -19.44
C ASN A 187 1.45 5.66 -19.76
N GLY A 188 0.72 6.75 -19.50
CA GLY A 188 -0.71 6.88 -19.74
C GLY A 188 -1.63 5.93 -18.96
N THR A 189 -1.20 5.14 -17.97
CA THR A 189 -2.07 4.10 -17.37
C THR A 189 -3.21 4.66 -16.51
N ASN A 190 -4.44 4.14 -16.67
CA ASN A 190 -5.62 4.48 -15.86
C ASN A 190 -5.89 3.44 -14.75
N PHE A 191 -6.87 3.67 -13.88
CA PHE A 191 -7.43 2.68 -12.96
C PHE A 191 -8.00 1.50 -13.74
N ALA A 192 -8.01 0.32 -13.14
CA ALA A 192 -8.54 -0.88 -13.80
C ALA A 192 -10.07 -0.90 -13.85
N THR A 193 -10.60 -1.70 -14.77
CA THR A 193 -12.04 -1.96 -14.92
C THR A 193 -12.34 -3.41 -14.59
N LEU A 194 -13.42 -3.65 -13.83
CA LEU A 194 -13.92 -5.00 -13.59
C LEU A 194 -14.42 -5.64 -14.90
N ALA A 195 -14.06 -6.90 -15.13
CA ALA A 195 -14.59 -7.65 -16.26
C ALA A 195 -16.12 -7.86 -16.13
N PRO A 196 -16.86 -8.02 -17.24
CA PRO A 196 -18.30 -8.28 -17.21
C PRO A 196 -18.65 -9.45 -16.29
N GLY A 197 -19.64 -9.25 -15.41
CA GLY A 197 -20.09 -10.27 -14.45
C GLY A 197 -19.18 -10.48 -13.24
N LYS A 198 -18.04 -9.78 -13.13
CA LYS A 198 -17.17 -9.81 -11.94
C LYS A 198 -17.54 -8.72 -10.95
N THR A 199 -17.30 -9.01 -9.69
CA THR A 199 -17.54 -8.11 -8.57
C THR A 199 -16.23 -7.77 -7.85
N LEU A 200 -16.27 -6.80 -6.94
CA LEU A 200 -15.10 -6.48 -6.10
C LEU A 200 -14.67 -7.66 -5.21
N ALA A 201 -15.55 -8.61 -4.93
CA ALA A 201 -15.21 -9.79 -4.13
C ALA A 201 -14.31 -10.78 -4.89
N ASP A 202 -14.43 -10.82 -6.23
CA ASP A 202 -13.67 -11.74 -7.09
C ASP A 202 -12.21 -11.31 -7.29
N VAL A 203 -11.88 -10.06 -6.96
CA VAL A 203 -10.55 -9.48 -7.22
C VAL A 203 -9.47 -10.08 -6.33
N LEU A 204 -9.80 -10.39 -5.06
CA LEU A 204 -8.82 -10.92 -4.12
C LEU A 204 -8.97 -12.44 -4.04
N THR A 205 -7.90 -13.16 -4.35
CA THR A 205 -7.86 -14.62 -4.20
C THR A 205 -8.10 -15.05 -2.74
N THR A 206 -8.52 -16.28 -2.51
CA THR A 206 -8.81 -16.80 -1.16
C THR A 206 -7.65 -17.65 -0.62
N GLY A 207 -7.69 -17.91 0.69
CA GLY A 207 -6.68 -18.73 1.38
C GLY A 207 -5.60 -17.92 2.09
N SER A 208 -4.58 -18.63 2.59
CA SER A 208 -3.50 -18.04 3.38
C SER A 208 -2.69 -17.02 2.56
N VAL A 209 -2.12 -16.01 3.22
CA VAL A 209 -1.25 -15.04 2.54
C VAL A 209 -0.06 -15.73 1.85
N LYS A 210 0.44 -16.83 2.45
CA LYS A 210 1.55 -17.63 1.89
C LYS A 210 1.17 -18.34 0.60
N SER A 211 -0.04 -18.90 0.49
CA SER A 211 -0.51 -19.56 -0.74
C SER A 211 -0.86 -18.57 -1.84
N ARG A 212 -1.05 -17.29 -1.49
CA ARG A 212 -1.40 -16.20 -2.41
C ARG A 212 -0.19 -15.36 -2.83
N ILE A 213 1.03 -15.75 -2.46
CA ILE A 213 2.25 -15.09 -2.96
C ILE A 213 2.28 -15.23 -4.49
N GLY A 214 2.48 -14.12 -5.20
CA GLY A 214 2.43 -14.08 -6.68
C GLY A 214 1.02 -13.93 -7.27
N ASN A 215 0.00 -14.48 -6.63
CA ASN A 215 -1.39 -14.51 -7.12
C ASN A 215 -2.37 -13.85 -6.14
N PHE A 216 -1.99 -12.77 -5.47
CA PHE A 216 -2.83 -12.12 -4.45
C PHE A 216 -4.06 -11.45 -5.06
N VAL A 217 -3.96 -11.01 -6.30
CA VAL A 217 -5.02 -10.41 -7.10
C VAL A 217 -5.31 -11.36 -8.27
N ASP A 218 -6.58 -11.70 -8.47
CA ASP A 218 -7.02 -12.42 -9.66
C ASP A 218 -7.08 -11.44 -10.83
N LEU A 219 -6.13 -11.55 -11.75
CA LEU A 219 -6.06 -10.67 -12.91
C LEU A 219 -7.21 -10.92 -13.90
N SER A 220 -7.84 -12.09 -13.87
CA SER A 220 -9.02 -12.38 -14.71
C SER A 220 -10.29 -11.63 -14.26
N ALA A 221 -10.25 -11.03 -13.07
CA ALA A 221 -11.32 -10.17 -12.59
C ALA A 221 -11.37 -8.81 -13.33
N PHE A 222 -10.37 -8.50 -14.16
CA PHE A 222 -10.27 -7.24 -14.88
C PHE A 222 -10.37 -7.43 -16.39
N ALA A 223 -10.98 -6.45 -17.04
CA ALA A 223 -10.96 -6.32 -18.49
C ALA A 223 -10.11 -5.10 -18.87
N ALA A 224 -9.47 -5.16 -20.03
CA ALA A 224 -8.79 -4.02 -20.60
C ALA A 224 -9.81 -2.97 -21.05
N GLY A 225 -9.48 -1.70 -20.86
CA GLY A 225 -10.38 -0.59 -21.20
C GLY A 225 -11.40 -0.34 -20.10
N GLY A 226 -12.50 0.34 -20.43
CA GLY A 226 -13.50 0.75 -19.44
C GLY A 226 -14.43 1.79 -20.01
N ASN A 227 -14.94 2.64 -19.13
CA ASN A 227 -15.68 3.84 -19.52
C ASN A 227 -14.85 4.68 -20.49
N CYS A 228 -15.49 5.57 -21.22
CA CYS A 228 -14.84 6.39 -22.24
C CYS A 228 -15.30 7.83 -22.14
N VAL A 229 -14.58 8.71 -22.82
CA VAL A 229 -14.89 10.14 -22.86
C VAL A 229 -15.64 10.43 -24.16
N ASN A 230 -16.85 10.99 -24.09
CA ASN A 230 -17.61 11.37 -25.28
C ASN A 230 -17.12 12.71 -25.88
N ASP A 231 -17.72 13.13 -27.01
CA ASP A 231 -17.39 14.40 -27.70
C ASP A 231 -17.78 15.65 -26.86
N GLN A 232 -18.48 15.48 -25.74
CA GLN A 232 -18.84 16.51 -24.76
C GLN A 232 -17.89 16.55 -23.54
N ASN A 233 -16.78 15.80 -23.57
CA ASN A 233 -15.84 15.65 -22.44
C ASN A 233 -16.45 15.02 -21.18
N GLU A 234 -17.43 14.14 -21.34
CA GLU A 234 -18.07 13.42 -20.24
C GLU A 234 -17.66 11.94 -20.24
N VAL A 235 -17.43 11.38 -19.05
CA VAL A 235 -17.14 9.96 -18.89
C VAL A 235 -18.44 9.15 -18.96
N VAL A 236 -18.61 8.37 -20.02
CA VAL A 236 -19.76 7.51 -20.31
C VAL A 236 -19.38 6.03 -20.29
N SER A 237 -20.38 5.14 -20.16
CA SER A 237 -20.15 3.70 -20.21
C SER A 237 -19.53 3.28 -21.55
N ALA A 238 -18.69 2.25 -21.54
CA ALA A 238 -18.15 1.64 -22.75
C ALA A 238 -19.22 1.19 -23.76
N SER A 239 -20.42 0.88 -23.27
CA SER A 239 -21.57 0.43 -24.06
C SER A 239 -22.42 1.58 -24.62
N ASP A 240 -22.12 2.82 -24.27
CA ASP A 240 -22.87 4.00 -24.73
C ASP A 240 -22.58 4.27 -26.21
N ALA A 241 -23.59 4.65 -26.99
CA ALA A 241 -23.42 4.98 -28.41
C ALA A 241 -22.59 6.27 -28.63
N SER A 242 -22.57 7.16 -27.64
CA SER A 242 -21.69 8.34 -27.60
C SER A 242 -20.27 8.02 -27.16
N CYS A 243 -19.98 6.76 -26.82
CA CYS A 243 -18.64 6.32 -26.49
C CYS A 243 -17.76 6.38 -27.73
N THR A 244 -16.85 7.34 -27.75
CA THR A 244 -16.01 7.58 -28.92
C THR A 244 -14.79 6.66 -28.97
N GLY A 245 -14.56 5.84 -27.94
CA GLY A 245 -13.49 4.82 -27.89
C GLY A 245 -12.07 5.39 -27.82
N TYR A 246 -11.90 6.72 -27.80
CA TYR A 246 -10.59 7.37 -27.85
C TYR A 246 -9.80 7.20 -26.54
N THR A 247 -10.47 7.22 -25.40
CA THR A 247 -9.83 7.14 -24.08
C THR A 247 -10.58 6.18 -23.20
N SER A 248 -9.86 5.39 -22.41
CA SER A 248 -10.47 4.47 -21.44
C SER A 248 -10.23 4.95 -20.01
N VAL A 249 -11.31 4.96 -19.24
CA VAL A 249 -11.38 5.35 -17.83
C VAL A 249 -11.83 4.15 -17.02
N GLY A 250 -11.05 3.80 -16.00
CA GLY A 250 -11.33 2.68 -15.11
C GLY A 250 -12.62 2.87 -14.31
N ASN A 251 -13.36 1.79 -14.07
CA ASN A 251 -14.57 1.83 -13.22
C ASN A 251 -14.31 1.50 -11.74
N ILE A 252 -13.07 1.18 -11.36
CA ILE A 252 -12.72 0.86 -9.97
C ILE A 252 -12.22 2.10 -9.25
N SER A 253 -12.78 2.34 -8.07
CA SER A 253 -12.37 3.43 -7.19
C SER A 253 -10.92 3.29 -6.74
N ARG A 254 -10.25 4.42 -6.51
CA ARG A 254 -8.91 4.46 -5.94
C ARG A 254 -8.81 3.68 -4.62
N ASN A 255 -7.72 2.91 -4.47
CA ASN A 255 -7.34 2.25 -3.22
C ASN A 255 -8.45 1.38 -2.59
N ARG A 256 -9.24 0.71 -3.43
CA ARG A 256 -10.38 -0.11 -2.99
C ARG A 256 -9.97 -1.36 -2.20
N PHE A 257 -8.74 -1.85 -2.42
CA PHE A 257 -8.22 -3.09 -1.85
C PHE A 257 -7.08 -2.80 -0.87
N ARG A 258 -6.87 -3.72 0.08
CA ARG A 258 -5.79 -3.66 1.06
C ARG A 258 -4.88 -4.86 0.96
N GLY A 259 -3.60 -4.63 1.21
CA GLY A 259 -2.63 -5.69 1.37
C GLY A 259 -2.88 -6.52 2.64
N PRO A 260 -2.06 -7.57 2.86
CA PRO A 260 -2.13 -8.38 4.06
C PRO A 260 -1.98 -7.56 5.34
N PHE A 261 -2.64 -8.01 6.41
CA PHE A 261 -2.38 -7.48 7.75
C PHE A 261 -0.92 -7.78 8.15
N GLN A 262 -0.37 -6.93 9.00
CA GLN A 262 0.99 -7.08 9.51
C GLN A 262 0.93 -7.33 11.01
N GLN A 263 1.80 -8.22 11.46
CA GLN A 263 2.03 -8.52 12.86
C GLN A 263 3.53 -8.61 13.11
N ASN A 264 3.99 -8.04 14.21
CA ASN A 264 5.38 -8.11 14.64
C ASN A 264 5.45 -8.35 16.14
N TRP A 265 6.29 -9.31 16.52
CA TRP A 265 6.40 -9.81 17.88
C TRP A 265 7.86 -9.80 18.31
N ASP A 266 8.27 -8.72 18.97
CA ASP A 266 9.62 -8.61 19.51
C ASP A 266 9.58 -8.94 21.00
N MET A 267 10.50 -9.77 21.47
CA MET A 267 10.56 -10.23 22.85
C MET A 267 12.00 -10.21 23.34
N SER A 268 12.20 -9.85 24.60
CA SER A 268 13.47 -10.00 25.29
C SER A 268 13.26 -10.79 26.58
N VAL A 269 14.17 -11.71 26.85
CA VAL A 269 14.26 -12.42 28.12
C VAL A 269 15.51 -11.92 28.83
N ILE A 270 15.33 -11.39 30.03
CA ILE A 270 16.41 -10.90 30.87
C ILE A 270 16.47 -11.77 32.11
N LYS A 271 17.69 -12.16 32.51
CA LYS A 271 17.97 -12.78 33.79
C LYS A 271 19.01 -11.96 34.52
N ARG A 272 18.65 -11.43 35.69
CA ARG A 272 19.57 -10.71 36.57
C ARG A 272 19.85 -11.52 37.83
N THR A 273 21.10 -11.94 37.99
CA THR A 273 21.54 -12.70 39.17
C THR A 273 22.52 -11.84 39.97
N LYS A 274 22.21 -11.63 41.25
CA LYS A 274 23.15 -11.00 42.19
C LYS A 274 24.25 -12.00 42.55
N ILE A 275 25.51 -11.63 42.31
CA ILE A 275 26.68 -12.45 42.67
C ILE A 275 27.11 -12.12 44.11
N THR A 276 27.23 -10.82 44.41
CA THR A 276 27.57 -10.28 45.73
C THR A 276 26.61 -9.13 46.06
N GLU A 277 26.82 -8.46 47.21
CA GLU A 277 26.06 -7.26 47.58
C GLU A 277 26.32 -6.08 46.62
N GLY A 278 27.51 -6.02 46.00
CA GLY A 278 27.93 -4.97 45.08
C GLY A 278 28.01 -5.37 43.60
N SER A 279 27.74 -6.64 43.26
CA SER A 279 27.93 -7.17 41.91
C SER A 279 26.71 -7.95 41.40
N SER A 280 26.30 -7.64 40.17
CA SER A 280 25.23 -8.36 39.47
C SER A 280 25.64 -8.74 38.07
N LEU A 281 25.15 -9.90 37.62
CA LEU A 281 25.28 -10.40 36.27
C LEU A 281 23.92 -10.31 35.59
N GLU A 282 23.87 -9.64 34.44
CA GLU A 282 22.71 -9.64 33.55
C GLU A 282 22.99 -10.49 32.31
N PHE A 283 22.12 -11.46 32.06
CA PHE A 283 22.01 -12.18 30.80
C PHE A 283 20.78 -11.68 30.08
N ARG A 284 20.95 -11.25 28.82
CA ARG A 284 19.84 -10.83 27.96
C ARG A 284 19.86 -11.62 26.67
N ALA A 285 18.69 -12.14 26.29
CA ALA A 285 18.40 -12.66 24.96
C ALA A 285 17.31 -11.81 24.31
N GLU A 286 17.53 -11.33 23.09
CA GLU A 286 16.57 -10.55 22.31
C GLU A 286 16.13 -11.34 21.07
N PHE A 287 14.82 -11.40 20.83
CA PHE A 287 14.19 -12.10 19.73
C PHE A 287 13.34 -11.10 18.94
N PHE A 288 13.76 -10.79 17.72
CA PHE A 288 12.97 -9.99 16.80
C PHE A 288 12.07 -10.89 15.98
N ASN A 289 10.77 -10.59 15.95
CA ASN A 289 9.76 -11.43 15.31
C ASN A 289 9.84 -12.90 15.74
N ILE A 290 9.70 -13.19 17.04
CA ILE A 290 9.93 -14.51 17.64
C ILE A 290 9.11 -15.65 17.01
N TRP A 291 7.93 -15.34 16.46
CA TRP A 291 7.06 -16.30 15.76
C TRP A 291 7.36 -16.42 14.26
N ASN A 292 8.38 -15.72 13.78
CA ASN A 292 8.80 -15.67 12.38
C ASN A 292 7.63 -15.39 11.42
N HIS A 293 6.76 -14.44 11.78
CA HIS A 293 5.66 -14.05 10.89
C HIS A 293 6.22 -13.25 9.71
N PRO A 294 5.90 -13.64 8.46
CA PRO A 294 6.35 -12.89 7.31
C PRO A 294 5.70 -11.49 7.28
N ALA A 295 6.53 -10.45 7.30
CA ALA A 295 6.08 -9.08 7.09
C ALA A 295 6.04 -8.78 5.59
N PHE A 296 4.86 -8.81 5.00
CA PHE A 296 4.68 -8.40 3.61
C PHE A 296 4.54 -6.89 3.52
N GLN A 297 5.46 -6.26 2.80
CA GLN A 297 5.36 -4.85 2.43
C GLN A 297 5.07 -4.75 0.93
N SER A 298 4.08 -3.95 0.56
CA SER A 298 3.90 -3.55 -0.83
C SER A 298 4.84 -2.36 -1.10
N ARG A 299 6.06 -2.63 -1.55
CA ARG A 299 6.99 -1.54 -1.97
C ARG A 299 6.45 -0.77 -3.18
N ARG A 300 5.56 -1.40 -3.96
CA ARG A 300 4.72 -0.75 -4.97
C ARG A 300 3.27 -0.78 -4.50
N ARG A 301 2.54 0.33 -4.59
CA ARG A 301 1.11 0.44 -4.22
C ARG A 301 0.14 0.25 -5.40
N ARG A 302 0.54 -0.40 -6.52
CA ARG A 302 -0.12 -0.24 -7.85
C ARG A 302 -0.20 -1.48 -8.78
N VAL A 303 -1.17 -2.36 -8.63
CA VAL A 303 -1.27 -3.61 -9.44
C VAL A 303 -1.52 -3.32 -10.91
N ARG A 304 -0.68 -3.81 -11.84
CA ARG A 304 -0.91 -3.71 -13.30
C ARG A 304 -1.67 -4.93 -13.81
N THR A 305 -2.71 -4.72 -14.61
CA THR A 305 -3.53 -5.79 -15.24
C THR A 305 -2.84 -6.51 -16.40
N THR A 306 -1.86 -5.87 -17.06
CA THR A 306 -1.13 -6.42 -18.21
C THR A 306 0.39 -6.33 -18.03
N GLY A 307 1.11 -7.37 -18.43
CA GLY A 307 2.57 -7.35 -18.57
C GLY A 307 3.42 -7.64 -17.32
N ILE A 308 2.87 -8.21 -16.24
CA ILE A 308 3.70 -8.68 -15.11
C ILE A 308 3.26 -10.09 -14.67
N THR A 309 3.97 -11.10 -15.19
CA THR A 309 4.38 -12.28 -14.42
C THR A 309 5.44 -11.81 -13.41
N GLY A 310 5.06 -11.48 -12.17
CA GLY A 310 6.02 -10.95 -11.22
C GLY A 310 5.41 -10.51 -9.91
N SER A 311 5.80 -11.20 -8.84
CA SER A 311 5.25 -11.11 -7.49
C SER A 311 5.05 -9.67 -6.99
N TRP A 312 3.77 -9.32 -6.77
CA TRP A 312 3.31 -8.05 -6.17
C TRP A 312 3.76 -7.85 -4.72
N MET A 313 3.92 -8.96 -4.01
CA MET A 313 4.59 -9.01 -2.72
C MET A 313 6.05 -9.37 -2.96
N TRP A 314 6.96 -8.51 -2.56
CA TRP A 314 8.32 -8.96 -2.33
C TRP A 314 8.31 -10.04 -1.24
N PRO A 315 9.22 -11.03 -1.30
CA PRO A 315 9.41 -11.95 -0.19
C PRO A 315 9.50 -11.14 1.09
N ALA A 316 8.83 -11.62 2.14
CA ALA A 316 8.86 -10.98 3.44
C ALA A 316 10.28 -10.55 3.78
N GLU A 317 10.45 -9.32 4.25
CA GLU A 317 11.65 -9.00 5.00
C GLU A 317 11.57 -9.86 6.25
N ILE A 318 12.20 -11.03 6.21
CA ILE A 318 12.51 -11.79 7.41
C ILE A 318 13.47 -10.86 8.14
N ARG A 319 12.94 -10.04 9.05
CA ARG A 319 13.76 -9.45 10.11
C ARG A 319 14.41 -10.66 10.78
N ARG A 320 15.67 -10.89 10.41
CA ARG A 320 16.40 -12.09 10.79
C ARG A 320 16.25 -12.26 12.29
N PHE A 321 15.88 -13.46 12.69
CA PHE A 321 16.16 -13.97 14.03
C PHE A 321 17.65 -13.72 14.28
N SER A 322 17.94 -12.63 14.99
CA SER A 322 19.29 -12.19 15.33
C SER A 322 19.33 -12.18 16.85
N PRO A 323 19.50 -13.36 17.48
CA PRO A 323 19.60 -13.44 18.91
C PRO A 323 20.83 -12.65 19.32
N ARG A 324 20.62 -11.48 19.92
CA ARG A 324 21.70 -10.71 20.53
C ARG A 324 21.80 -11.14 21.98
N LEU A 325 22.90 -11.82 22.28
CA LEU A 325 23.27 -12.19 23.64
C LEU A 325 24.29 -11.18 24.14
N THR A 326 23.92 -10.45 25.18
CA THR A 326 24.84 -9.51 25.85
C THR A 326 24.89 -9.85 27.32
N GLY A 327 26.10 -10.16 27.81
CA GLY A 327 26.42 -10.25 29.22
C GLY A 327 27.05 -8.94 29.68
N ARG A 328 26.49 -8.31 30.72
CA ARG A 328 27.09 -7.12 31.34
C ARG A 328 27.20 -7.35 32.85
N GLY A 329 28.42 -7.16 33.37
CA GLY A 329 28.68 -7.14 34.81
C GLY A 329 28.85 -5.70 35.28
N SER A 330 28.19 -5.33 36.37
CA SER A 330 28.46 -4.07 37.06
C SER A 330 29.12 -4.37 38.40
N PHE A 331 30.29 -3.76 38.64
CA PHE A 331 30.96 -3.80 39.93
C PHE A 331 30.89 -2.41 40.55
N SER A 332 30.24 -2.29 41.71
CA SER A 332 30.37 -1.13 42.58
C SER A 332 31.45 -1.46 43.61
N SER A 333 32.60 -0.80 43.51
CA SER A 333 33.58 -0.78 44.59
C SER A 333 33.09 0.21 45.66
N ARG A 334 32.95 -0.27 46.90
CA ARG A 334 33.02 0.63 48.06
C ARG A 334 34.47 0.83 48.44
#